data_AF-F2RKX8-F1
#
_entry.id   AF-F2RKX8-F1
#
_cell.length_a   1.000
_cell.length_b   1.000
_cell.length_c   1.000
_cell.angle_alpha   90.00
_cell.angle_beta   90.00
_cell.angle_gamma   90.00
#
_symmetry.space_group_name_H-M   'P 1'
#
loop_
_entity.id
_entity.type
_entity.pdbx_description
1 polymer ?
#
loop_
_entity_poly.entity_id
_entity_poly.type
_entity_poly.pdbx_seq_one_letter_code
_entity_poly.pdbx_strand_id
1 'polypeptide(L)' 'MSAYLRCPAPHCDHRVAAFGSRAAEDMTDHLVAVHKFPEVSASYQAQMLLPITGPRAAA' A
#
# COMPACT_ATOMS: atom_id res chain seq x y z
N MET A 1 -9.98 10.61 -10.32
CA MET A 1 -8.85 10.59 -9.37
C MET A 1 -8.43 9.14 -9.20
N SER A 2 -7.15 8.81 -9.33
CA SER A 2 -6.67 7.45 -9.04
C SER A 2 -6.15 7.41 -7.61
N ALA A 3 -6.80 6.62 -6.76
CA ALA A 3 -6.40 6.40 -5.38
C ALA A 3 -5.43 5.22 -5.29
N TYR A 4 -4.39 5.33 -4.47
CA TYR A 4 -3.42 4.26 -4.24
C TYR A 4 -2.95 4.26 -2.78
N LEU A 5 -2.63 3.08 -2.26
CA LEU A 5 -1.89 2.92 -1.01
C LEU A 5 -0.39 3.03 -1.31
N ARG A 6 0.34 3.75 -0.46
CA ARG A 6 1.80 3.84 -0.53
C ARG A 6 2.40 3.02 0.62
N CYS A 7 3.48 2.30 0.34
CA CYS A 7 4.22 1.60 1.38
C CYS A 7 4.68 2.59 2.48
N PRO A 8 4.47 2.28 3.78
CA PRO A 8 4.87 3.14 4.88
C PRO A 8 6.38 3.11 5.17
N ALA A 9 7.12 2.15 4.59
CA ALA A 9 8.55 2.02 4.85
C ALA A 9 9.33 3.22 4.28
N PRO A 10 10.26 3.81 5.05
CA PRO A 10 11.09 4.91 4.56
C PRO A 10 11.91 4.42 3.36
N HIS A 11 11.99 5.24 2.32
CA HIS A 11 12.68 4.94 1.05
C HIS A 11 12.05 3.84 0.19
N CYS A 12 10.81 3.40 0.48
CA CYS A 12 10.06 2.54 -0.42
C CYS A 12 9.01 3.32 -1.22
N ASP A 13 9.09 3.25 -2.55
CA ASP A 13 8.14 3.90 -3.46
C ASP A 13 7.09 2.94 -4.03
N HIS A 14 6.96 1.75 -3.46
CA HIS A 14 5.93 0.80 -3.85
C HIS A 14 4.53 1.36 -3.61
N ARG A 15 3.65 1.18 -4.59
CA ARG A 15 2.27 1.66 -4.58
C ARG A 15 1.34 0.56 -5.07
N VAL A 16 0.22 0.42 -4.38
CA VAL A 16 -0.85 -0.51 -4.73
C VAL A 16 -2.08 0.32 -5.09
N ALA A 17 -2.74 -0.01 -6.20
CA ALA A 17 -3.98 0.67 -6.56
C ALA A 17 -5.03 0.42 -5.46
N ALA A 18 -5.64 1.49 -4.94
CA ALA A 18 -6.64 1.37 -3.86
C ALA A 18 -8.02 0.94 -4.38
N PHE A 19 -8.13 0.61 -5.67
CA PHE A 19 -9.37 0.17 -6.31
C PHE A 19 -9.45 -1.36 -6.27
N GLY A 20 -10.15 -1.87 -5.26
CA GLY A 20 -10.40 -3.30 -5.08
C GLY A 20 -10.21 -3.73 -3.63
N SER A 21 -10.94 -4.76 -3.22
CA SER A 21 -10.94 -5.26 -1.83
C SER A 21 -9.58 -5.83 -1.39
N ARG A 22 -8.62 -5.99 -2.30
CA ARG A 22 -7.32 -6.62 -2.07
C ARG A 22 -6.16 -5.66 -1.83
N ALA A 23 -6.38 -4.34 -1.89
CA ALA A 23 -5.29 -3.38 -1.78
C ALA A 23 -4.50 -3.50 -0.47
N ALA A 24 -5.18 -3.80 0.65
CA ALA A 24 -4.53 -4.03 1.93
C ALA A 24 -3.79 -5.38 1.98
N GLU A 25 -4.31 -6.41 1.31
CA GLU A 25 -3.66 -7.72 1.21
C GLU A 25 -2.36 -7.61 0.40
N ASP A 26 -2.42 -7.01 -0.79
CA ASP A 26 -1.26 -6.80 -1.66
C ASP A 26 -0.16 -5.97 -0.96
N MET A 27 -0.56 -4.97 -0.16
CA MET A 27 0.39 -4.18 0.64
C MET A 27 0.97 -4.98 1.82
N THR A 28 0.17 -5.85 2.43
CA THR A 28 0.63 -6.76 3.49
C THR A 28 1.70 -7.70 2.94
N ASP A 29 1.43 -8.33 1.79
CA ASP A 29 2.38 -9.21 1.10
C ASP A 29 3.69 -8.49 0.79
N HIS A 30 3.61 -7.24 0.32
CA HIS A 30 4.80 -6.42 0.08
C HIS A 30 5.61 -6.17 1.37
N LEU A 31 4.96 -5.80 2.47
CA LEU A 31 5.61 -5.56 3.77
C LEU A 31 6.29 -6.83 4.32
N VAL A 32 5.66 -7.99 4.17
CA VAL A 32 6.23 -9.27 4.60
C VAL A 32 7.40 -9.68 3.69
N ALA A 33 7.19 -9.66 2.37
CA ALA A 33 8.17 -10.16 1.41
C ALA A 33 9.43 -9.28 1.33
N VAL A 34 9.25 -7.96 1.27
CA VAL A 34 10.34 -6.98 1.03
C VAL A 34 10.91 -6.46 2.33
N HIS A 35 10.05 -6.03 3.27
CA HIS A 35 10.49 -5.39 4.51
C HIS A 35 10.65 -6.37 5.67
N LYS A 36 10.34 -7.66 5.47
CA LYS A 36 10.44 -8.72 6.48
C LYS A 36 9.64 -8.43 7.75
N PHE A 37 8.53 -7.69 7.61
CA PHE A 37 7.62 -7.45 8.71
C PHE A 37 6.92 -8.76 9.10
N PRO A 38 6.68 -9.01 10.40
CA PRO A 38 5.78 -10.06 10.82
C PRO A 38 4.38 -9.86 10.22
N GLU A 39 3.74 -10.93 9.75
CA GLU A 39 2.45 -10.87 9.03
C GLU A 39 1.35 -10.11 9.80
N VAL A 40 1.27 -10.32 11.13
CA VAL A 40 0.31 -9.61 11.99
C VAL A 40 0.56 -8.10 12.03
N SER A 41 1.84 -7.69 12.06
CA SER A 41 2.19 -6.26 12.04
C SER A 41 2.00 -5.64 10.65
N ALA A 42 2.34 -6.38 9.60
CA ALA A 42 2.17 -5.95 8.21
C ALA A 42 0.69 -5.74 7.87
N SER A 43 -0.18 -6.68 8.25
CA SER A 43 -1.63 -6.59 8.02
C SER A 43 -2.27 -5.44 8.79
N TYR A 44 -1.90 -5.24 10.05
CA TYR A 44 -2.36 -4.09 10.83
C TYR A 44 -1.93 -2.76 10.19
N GLN A 45 -0.65 -2.65 9.78
CA GLN A 45 -0.17 -1.44 9.11
C GLN A 45 -0.88 -1.20 7.79
N ALA A 46 -1.05 -2.23 6.96
CA ALA A 46 -1.71 -2.10 5.66
C ALA A 46 -3.18 -1.64 5.78
N GLN A 47 -3.90 -2.10 6.81
CA GLN A 47 -5.28 -1.68 7.09
C GLN A 47 -5.39 -0.21 7.56
N MET A 48 -4.36 0.30 8.21
CA MET A 48 -4.31 1.69 8.71
C MET A 48 -3.89 2.69 7.62
N LEU A 49 -3.47 2.22 6.44
CA LEU A 49 -3.05 3.11 5.35
C LEU A 49 -4.26 3.79 4.72
N LEU A 50 -4.18 5.11 4.61
CA LEU A 50 -5.16 5.90 3.89
C LEU A 50 -4.77 6.02 2.41
N PRO A 51 -5.72 5.85 1.47
CA PRO A 51 -5.47 6.06 0.05
C PRO A 51 -5.03 7.50 -0.22
N ILE A 52 -3.92 7.64 -0.94
CA ILE A 52 -3.46 8.93 -1.45
C ILE A 52 -4.08 9.13 -2.83
N THR A 53 -4.63 10.31 -3.07
CA THR A 53 -5.13 10.70 -4.40
C THR A 53 -4.02 11.44 -5.14
N GLY A 54 -3.57 10.89 -6.27
CA GLY A 54 -2.61 11.55 -7.15
C GLY A 54 -3.29 12.44 -8.18
N PRO A 55 -2.60 13.47 -8.73
CA PRO A 55 -3.09 14.18 -9.90
C PRO A 55 -3.29 13.17 -11.03
N ARG A 56 -4.47 13.19 -11.66
CA ARG A 56 -4.70 12.45 -12.91
C ARG A 56 -3.73 13.04 -13.92
N ALA A 57 -2.71 12.30 -14.35
CA ALA A 57 -1.99 12.66 -15.57
C ALA A 57 -3.06 12.75 -16.67
N ALA A 58 -3.32 13.97 -17.12
CA ALA A 58 -4.22 14.20 -18.24
C ALA A 58 -3.56 13.57 -19.46
N ALA A 59 -4.09 12.42 -19.86
CA ALA A 59 -3.80 11.76 -21.13
C ALA A 59 -4.88 12.19 -22.12
#